data_AF-A0A2S9ZWS7-F1
#
_entry.id   AF-A0A2S9ZWS7-F1
#
_cell.length_a   1.000
_cell.length_b   1.000
_cell.length_c   1.000
_cell.angle_alpha   90.00
_cell.angle_beta   90.00
_cell.angle_gamma   90.00
#
_symmetry.space_group_name_H-M   'P 1'
#
loop_
_entity.id
_entity.type
_entity.pdbx_description
1 polymer ?
#
loop_
_entity_poly.entity_id
_entity_poly.type
_entity_poly.pdbx_seq_one_letter_code
_entity_poly.pdbx_strand_id
1 'polypeptide(L)'
;MLKLTPHHATHSLLPAIRSFAADAPSSFRPADLRTWYLNPKTDPLHPAILFCTGISVVVWLLGEVTGNVSQVDRLWTTLPLVYSAHFTFWPYWSGQVSHVAQLDHRMLLVFALQCCWSARLTFQSARRGFLDPRSEDYRWPLVRKAIPKPAFKLLNLVFIAFIQNFLLLAAELPQYLLLTHWQSSSGHISTLAKLKPHHASTSTVPLNIADALLAVTFVTTLVFEMRADNQQQTFQRLKHGGLDKQKKGQQITDSEKKAIERGFVAEGLWAWSRHPNFACEQTTWYLLYAFTVLPFLPITQSFASHPISTLRYLLTPSFLLSHTQKLLFTLSDSLPSLDSALTSLQHPLLYLRAHSSHLTNHSFLRSEAAKVHLEALSAWNTIKSDEGHLWNYSIIAPLTMSALFFSSTMLTEQISAKKYPLYKQYQKRVAKFWAPLTPLKGLYLTLSGGRKNRVERQIWGGGLDGGRKIKQI
;
A
#
# COMPACT_ATOMS: atom_id res chain seq x y z
N MET A 1 15.16 -19.27 19.45
CA MET A 1 14.13 -19.25 18.39
C MET A 1 13.37 -17.94 18.51
N LEU A 2 13.26 -17.16 17.42
CA LEU A 2 12.39 -15.97 17.39
C LEU A 2 10.97 -16.42 17.76
N LYS A 3 10.40 -15.84 18.82
CA LYS A 3 8.99 -16.08 19.16
C LYS A 3 8.16 -15.49 18.03
N LEU A 4 7.45 -16.34 17.29
CA LEU A 4 6.62 -15.94 16.16
C LEU A 4 5.42 -15.16 16.68
N THR A 5 5.12 -14.03 16.03
CA THR A 5 4.04 -13.14 16.43
C THR A 5 3.01 -13.01 15.31
N PRO A 6 1.78 -12.56 15.57
CA PRO A 6 0.74 -12.45 14.54
C PRO A 6 1.13 -11.61 13.32
N HIS A 7 2.11 -10.72 13.47
CA HIS A 7 2.67 -9.89 12.40
C HIS A 7 3.63 -10.64 11.46
N HIS A 8 4.13 -11.80 11.87
CA HIS A 8 5.01 -12.64 11.07
C HIS A 8 4.19 -13.51 10.11
N ALA A 9 4.65 -13.60 8.86
CA ALA A 9 4.00 -14.43 7.84
C ALA A 9 3.84 -15.89 8.30
N THR A 10 4.76 -16.41 9.10
CA THR A 10 4.74 -17.78 9.64
C THR A 10 3.64 -18.03 10.68
N HIS A 11 2.99 -17.00 11.21
CA HIS A 11 1.92 -17.14 12.21
C HIS A 11 0.52 -17.21 11.60
N SER A 12 0.24 -16.44 10.54
CA SER A 12 -1.08 -16.41 9.88
C SER A 12 -1.00 -16.75 8.39
N LEU A 13 -0.29 -15.94 7.60
CA LEU A 13 -0.31 -16.02 6.14
C LEU A 13 0.22 -17.36 5.58
N LEU A 14 1.41 -17.82 6.00
CA LEU A 14 2.02 -19.05 5.49
C LEU A 14 1.26 -20.31 5.95
N PRO A 15 0.81 -20.44 7.20
CA PRO A 15 -0.11 -21.50 7.59
C PRO A 15 -1.38 -21.52 6.71
N ALA A 16 -2.03 -20.38 6.50
CA ALA A 16 -3.23 -20.28 5.68
C ALA A 16 -2.97 -20.72 4.23
N ILE A 17 -1.87 -20.26 3.60
CA ILE A 17 -1.49 -20.69 2.26
C ILE A 17 -1.18 -22.20 2.22
N ARG A 18 -0.47 -22.73 3.22
CA ARG A 18 -0.09 -24.15 3.26
C ARG A 18 -1.29 -25.08 3.46
N SER A 19 -2.27 -24.67 4.25
CA SER A 19 -3.46 -25.48 4.52
C SER A 19 -4.49 -25.41 3.40
N PHE A 20 -4.41 -24.42 2.49
CA PHE A 20 -5.36 -24.22 1.39
C PHE A 20 -5.68 -25.49 0.60
N ALA A 21 -4.66 -26.26 0.20
CA ALA A 21 -4.88 -27.45 -0.62
C ALA A 21 -5.60 -28.58 0.15
N ALA A 22 -5.40 -28.66 1.47
CA ALA A 22 -6.05 -29.65 2.33
C ALA A 22 -7.47 -29.23 2.71
N ASP A 23 -7.68 -27.92 2.90
CA ASP A 23 -8.96 -27.34 3.33
C ASP A 23 -9.87 -26.94 2.16
N ALA A 24 -9.40 -27.09 0.92
CA ALA A 24 -10.16 -26.79 -0.29
C ALA A 24 -11.42 -27.67 -0.37
N PRO A 25 -12.53 -27.13 -0.91
CA PRO A 25 -13.78 -27.88 -1.02
C PRO A 25 -13.59 -29.07 -1.97
N SER A 26 -14.05 -30.25 -1.56
CA SER A 26 -14.00 -31.48 -2.37
C SER A 26 -14.96 -31.46 -3.57
N SER A 27 -15.93 -30.54 -3.56
CA SER A 27 -16.94 -30.36 -4.61
C SER A 27 -17.14 -28.87 -4.89
N PHE A 28 -17.20 -28.52 -6.17
CA PHE A 28 -17.43 -27.15 -6.64
C PHE A 28 -18.91 -26.84 -6.91
N ARG A 29 -19.83 -27.65 -6.36
CA ARG A 29 -21.27 -27.34 -6.45
C ARG A 29 -21.58 -26.07 -5.64
N PRO A 30 -22.50 -25.20 -6.09
CA PRO A 30 -22.80 -23.96 -5.38
C PRO A 30 -23.18 -24.12 -3.91
N ALA A 31 -23.91 -25.20 -3.56
CA ALA A 31 -24.30 -25.49 -2.17
C ALA A 31 -23.10 -25.87 -1.28
N ASP A 32 -22.18 -26.67 -1.80
CA ASP A 32 -20.98 -27.11 -1.09
C ASP A 32 -20.01 -25.93 -0.89
N LEU A 33 -19.83 -25.12 -1.95
CA LEU A 33 -19.04 -23.89 -1.88
C LEU A 33 -19.62 -22.89 -0.88
N ARG A 34 -20.94 -22.72 -0.84
CA ARG A 34 -21.61 -21.86 0.14
C ARG A 34 -21.39 -22.36 1.56
N THR A 35 -21.55 -23.66 1.79
CA THR A 35 -21.34 -24.26 3.13
C THR A 35 -19.89 -24.10 3.58
N TRP A 36 -18.94 -24.33 2.68
CA TRP A 36 -17.52 -24.14 2.94
C TRP A 36 -17.16 -22.67 3.22
N TYR A 37 -17.68 -21.75 2.41
CA TYR A 37 -17.48 -20.31 2.57
C TYR A 37 -18.07 -19.77 3.88
N LEU A 38 -19.25 -20.22 4.28
CA LEU A 38 -19.91 -19.71 5.49
C LEU A 38 -19.41 -20.40 6.79
N ASN A 39 -18.53 -21.39 6.68
CA ASN A 39 -18.01 -22.11 7.84
C ASN A 39 -17.00 -21.23 8.61
N PRO A 40 -17.22 -20.93 9.91
CA PRO A 40 -16.29 -20.16 10.73
C PRO A 40 -14.87 -20.73 10.85
N LYS A 41 -14.70 -22.03 10.55
CA LYS A 41 -13.40 -22.71 10.58
C LYS A 41 -12.60 -22.56 9.29
N THR A 42 -13.23 -22.15 8.20
CA THR A 42 -12.54 -21.90 6.93
C THR A 42 -11.70 -20.63 7.07
N ASP A 43 -10.42 -20.69 6.71
CA ASP A 43 -9.58 -19.50 6.70
C ASP A 43 -10.10 -18.54 5.61
N PRO A 44 -10.38 -17.26 5.92
CA PRO A 44 -10.89 -16.32 4.93
C PRO A 44 -9.95 -16.13 3.73
N LEU A 45 -8.65 -16.42 3.85
CA LEU A 45 -7.76 -16.39 2.69
C LEU A 45 -8.08 -17.48 1.66
N HIS A 46 -8.65 -18.62 2.06
CA HIS A 46 -8.89 -19.74 1.14
C HIS A 46 -9.93 -19.40 0.06
N PRO A 47 -11.14 -18.89 0.38
CA PRO A 47 -12.08 -18.49 -0.66
C PRO A 47 -11.52 -17.36 -1.53
N ALA A 48 -10.72 -16.45 -0.97
CA ALA A 48 -10.06 -15.41 -1.73
C ALA A 48 -9.06 -15.97 -2.75
N ILE A 49 -8.22 -16.95 -2.36
CA ILE A 49 -7.31 -17.66 -3.28
C ILE A 49 -8.09 -18.41 -4.36
N LEU A 50 -9.15 -19.14 -3.98
CA LEU A 50 -9.96 -19.89 -4.93
C LEU A 50 -10.63 -18.96 -5.95
N PHE A 51 -11.24 -17.87 -5.47
CA PHE A 51 -11.86 -16.86 -6.32
C PHE A 51 -10.83 -16.17 -7.24
N CYS A 52 -9.68 -15.78 -6.69
CA CYS A 52 -8.58 -15.17 -7.45
C CYS A 52 -8.06 -16.11 -8.56
N THR A 53 -7.92 -17.39 -8.25
CA THR A 53 -7.50 -18.42 -9.21
C THR A 53 -8.55 -18.60 -10.31
N GLY A 54 -9.83 -18.72 -9.93
CA GLY A 54 -10.92 -18.84 -10.89
C GLY A 54 -11.01 -17.64 -11.84
N ILE A 55 -10.93 -16.42 -11.29
CA ILE A 55 -10.91 -15.19 -12.10
C ILE A 55 -9.66 -15.11 -12.98
N SER A 56 -8.50 -15.55 -12.51
CA SER A 56 -7.26 -15.60 -13.32
C SER A 56 -7.43 -16.51 -14.54
N VAL A 57 -8.06 -17.68 -14.36
CA VAL A 57 -8.38 -18.60 -15.47
C VAL A 57 -9.36 -17.96 -16.45
N VAL A 58 -10.43 -17.31 -15.95
CA VAL A 58 -11.40 -16.61 -16.79
C VAL A 58 -10.73 -15.49 -17.60
N VAL A 59 -9.91 -14.66 -16.97
CA VAL A 59 -9.14 -13.59 -17.61
C VAL A 59 -8.23 -14.13 -18.69
N TRP A 60 -7.53 -15.23 -18.42
CA TRP A 60 -6.65 -15.88 -19.41
C TRP A 60 -7.45 -16.40 -20.60
N LEU A 61 -8.53 -17.15 -20.37
CA LEU A 61 -9.39 -17.71 -21.42
C LEU A 61 -10.00 -16.61 -22.28
N LEU A 62 -10.55 -15.57 -21.66
CA LEU A 62 -11.09 -14.41 -22.39
C LEU A 62 -10.00 -13.69 -23.18
N GLY A 63 -8.79 -13.57 -22.64
CA GLY A 63 -7.64 -13.00 -23.33
C GLY A 63 -7.28 -13.78 -24.60
N GLU A 64 -7.28 -15.12 -24.55
CA GLU A 64 -7.01 -15.97 -25.71
C GLU A 64 -8.15 -15.94 -26.73
N VAL A 65 -9.42 -15.96 -26.29
CA VAL A 65 -10.59 -15.95 -27.18
C VAL A 65 -10.74 -14.61 -27.90
N THR A 66 -10.57 -13.51 -27.17
CA THR A 66 -10.78 -12.15 -27.71
C THR A 66 -9.53 -11.58 -28.39
N GLY A 67 -8.36 -12.16 -28.13
CA GLY A 67 -7.07 -11.58 -28.53
C GLY A 67 -6.72 -10.27 -27.81
N ASN A 68 -7.48 -9.92 -26.76
CA ASN A 68 -7.33 -8.71 -25.95
C ASN A 68 -6.93 -9.10 -24.53
N VAL A 69 -5.67 -8.84 -24.16
CA VAL A 69 -5.13 -9.21 -22.84
C VAL A 69 -5.45 -8.20 -21.73
N SER A 70 -6.07 -7.07 -22.06
CA SER A 70 -6.51 -6.04 -21.10
C SER A 70 -7.73 -6.43 -20.27
N GLN A 71 -8.15 -7.70 -20.27
CA GLN A 71 -9.26 -8.15 -19.43
C GLN A 71 -9.00 -7.87 -17.95
N VAL A 72 -7.76 -8.08 -17.50
CA VAL A 72 -7.37 -7.77 -16.12
C VAL A 72 -7.41 -6.28 -15.82
N ASP A 73 -7.07 -5.41 -16.79
CA ASP A 73 -6.99 -3.95 -16.61
C ASP A 73 -8.32 -3.36 -16.11
N ARG A 74 -9.45 -3.98 -16.49
CA ARG A 74 -10.81 -3.60 -16.05
C ARG A 74 -11.11 -3.99 -14.61
N LEU A 75 -10.50 -5.07 -14.15
CA LEU A 75 -10.74 -5.64 -12.83
C LEU A 75 -9.97 -4.91 -11.73
N TRP A 76 -8.96 -4.11 -12.08
CA TRP A 76 -8.22 -3.27 -11.14
C TRP A 76 -9.11 -2.34 -10.32
N THR A 77 -10.24 -1.88 -10.87
CA THR A 77 -11.11 -0.92 -10.18
C THR A 77 -12.06 -1.59 -9.19
N THR A 78 -12.28 -2.90 -9.30
CA THR A 78 -13.32 -3.62 -8.55
C THR A 78 -12.79 -4.74 -7.68
N LEU A 79 -11.83 -5.55 -8.15
CA LEU A 79 -11.37 -6.73 -7.41
C LEU A 79 -10.76 -6.41 -6.05
N PRO A 80 -9.90 -5.38 -5.87
CA PRO A 80 -9.40 -5.03 -4.55
C PRO A 80 -10.54 -4.70 -3.58
N LEU A 81 -11.58 -3.99 -4.04
CA LEU A 81 -12.75 -3.70 -3.23
C LEU A 81 -13.54 -4.97 -2.87
N VAL A 82 -13.67 -5.93 -3.79
CA VAL A 82 -14.32 -7.23 -3.53
C VAL A 82 -13.56 -8.01 -2.45
N TYR A 83 -12.25 -8.10 -2.55
CA TYR A 83 -11.41 -8.75 -1.54
C TYR A 83 -11.46 -8.02 -0.19
N SER A 84 -11.45 -6.69 -0.20
CA SER A 84 -11.60 -5.90 1.02
C SER A 84 -12.95 -6.13 1.70
N ALA A 85 -14.05 -6.08 0.93
CA ALA A 85 -15.39 -6.40 1.43
C ALA A 85 -15.42 -7.81 2.01
N HIS A 86 -14.81 -8.77 1.29
CA HIS A 86 -14.73 -10.14 1.74
C HIS A 86 -14.06 -10.27 3.10
N PHE A 87 -12.87 -9.71 3.30
CA PHE A 87 -12.20 -9.76 4.61
C PHE A 87 -12.97 -8.96 5.68
N THR A 88 -13.54 -7.81 5.34
CA THR A 88 -14.26 -6.95 6.30
C THR A 88 -15.52 -7.60 6.84
N PHE A 89 -16.34 -8.18 5.97
CA PHE A 89 -17.66 -8.71 6.32
C PHE A 89 -17.66 -10.21 6.58
N TRP A 90 -16.52 -10.89 6.44
CA TRP A 90 -16.40 -12.32 6.70
C TRP A 90 -16.94 -12.76 8.08
N PRO A 91 -16.61 -12.08 9.21
CA PRO A 91 -17.14 -12.48 10.52
C PRO A 91 -18.67 -12.40 10.57
N TYR A 92 -19.27 -11.45 9.87
CA TYR A 92 -20.72 -11.31 9.80
C TYR A 92 -21.34 -12.40 8.94
N TRP A 93 -20.77 -12.69 7.77
CA TRP A 93 -21.28 -13.72 6.87
C TRP A 93 -21.12 -15.14 7.41
N SER A 94 -20.02 -15.43 8.10
CA SER A 94 -19.79 -16.73 8.75
C SER A 94 -20.58 -16.90 10.07
N GLY A 95 -21.28 -15.86 10.55
CA GLY A 95 -22.05 -15.90 11.79
C GLY A 95 -21.19 -15.83 13.06
N GLN A 96 -19.93 -15.40 12.96
CA GLN A 96 -19.08 -15.09 14.12
C GLN A 96 -19.55 -13.84 14.86
N VAL A 97 -20.22 -12.91 14.15
CA VAL A 97 -20.90 -11.74 14.73
C VAL A 97 -22.30 -11.60 14.18
N SER A 98 -23.24 -11.12 14.99
CA SER A 98 -24.66 -11.00 14.62
C SER A 98 -25.01 -9.67 13.96
N HIS A 99 -24.23 -8.62 14.22
CA HIS A 99 -24.49 -7.27 13.72
C HIS A 99 -23.22 -6.63 13.15
N VAL A 100 -23.37 -5.87 12.06
CA VAL A 100 -22.28 -5.12 11.41
C VAL A 100 -21.58 -4.15 12.37
N ALA A 101 -22.30 -3.61 13.36
CA ALA A 101 -21.73 -2.73 14.39
C ALA A 101 -20.73 -3.44 15.34
N GLN A 102 -20.66 -4.77 15.31
CA GLN A 102 -19.70 -5.57 16.08
C GLN A 102 -18.41 -5.86 15.29
N LEU A 103 -18.35 -5.50 14.01
CA LEU A 103 -17.13 -5.60 13.21
C LEU A 103 -16.10 -4.59 13.69
N ASP A 104 -14.82 -4.89 13.46
CA ASP A 104 -13.73 -4.01 13.83
C ASP A 104 -13.87 -2.64 13.13
N HIS A 105 -13.92 -1.57 13.92
CA HIS A 105 -14.15 -0.22 13.42
C HIS A 105 -13.03 0.27 12.48
N ARG A 106 -11.79 -0.21 12.65
CA ARG A 106 -10.66 0.12 11.77
C ARG A 106 -10.81 -0.58 10.43
N MET A 107 -11.24 -1.83 10.43
CA MET A 107 -11.56 -2.54 9.17
C MET A 107 -12.67 -1.81 8.41
N LEU A 108 -13.74 -1.38 9.09
CA LEU A 108 -14.81 -0.58 8.47
C LEU A 108 -14.29 0.76 7.92
N LEU A 109 -13.41 1.44 8.64
CA LEU A 109 -12.77 2.68 8.19
C LEU A 109 -11.91 2.45 6.93
N VAL A 110 -11.04 1.43 6.94
CA VAL A 110 -10.20 1.09 5.80
C VAL A 110 -11.05 0.70 4.58
N PHE A 111 -12.10 -0.10 4.79
CA PHE A 111 -13.05 -0.45 3.73
C PHE A 111 -13.74 0.79 3.15
N ALA A 112 -14.19 1.73 3.98
CA ALA A 112 -14.79 2.98 3.52
C ALA A 112 -13.80 3.83 2.69
N LEU A 113 -12.54 3.91 3.11
CA LEU A 113 -11.48 4.59 2.35
C LEU A 113 -11.23 3.91 1.00
N GLN A 114 -11.25 2.57 0.96
CA GLN A 114 -11.12 1.80 -0.28
C GLN A 114 -12.33 1.94 -1.20
N CYS A 115 -13.55 2.08 -0.67
CA CYS A 115 -14.72 2.49 -1.45
C CYS A 115 -14.47 3.84 -2.15
N CYS A 116 -13.92 4.83 -1.45
CA CYS A 116 -13.58 6.12 -2.04
C CYS A 116 -12.49 5.99 -3.12
N TRP A 117 -11.45 5.20 -2.87
CA TRP A 117 -10.39 4.93 -3.86
C TRP A 117 -10.94 4.23 -5.11
N SER A 118 -11.76 3.19 -4.94
CA SER A 118 -12.38 2.42 -6.01
C SER A 118 -13.37 3.26 -6.82
N ALA A 119 -14.19 4.08 -6.16
CA ALA A 119 -15.11 5.00 -6.83
C ALA A 119 -14.35 6.01 -7.71
N ARG A 120 -13.27 6.61 -7.18
CA ARG A 120 -12.40 7.53 -7.91
C ARG A 120 -11.77 6.84 -9.12
N LEU A 121 -11.17 5.65 -8.93
CA LEU A 121 -10.51 4.91 -10.00
C LEU A 121 -11.51 4.48 -11.09
N THR A 122 -12.68 3.97 -10.68
CA THR A 122 -13.76 3.57 -11.59
C THR A 122 -14.26 4.75 -12.43
N PHE A 123 -14.50 5.91 -11.80
CA PHE A 123 -14.88 7.14 -12.51
C PHE A 123 -13.84 7.53 -13.57
N GLN A 124 -12.55 7.47 -13.22
CA GLN A 124 -11.46 7.83 -14.12
C GLN A 124 -11.32 6.83 -15.28
N SER A 125 -11.47 5.53 -15.01
CA SER A 125 -11.45 4.47 -16.01
C SER A 125 -12.62 4.58 -16.98
N ALA A 126 -13.83 4.81 -16.47
CA ALA A 126 -15.03 5.03 -17.27
C ALA A 126 -14.87 6.22 -18.23
N ARG A 127 -14.38 7.36 -17.71
CA ARG A 127 -14.18 8.59 -18.50
C ARG A 127 -13.11 8.47 -19.59
N ARG A 128 -12.22 7.48 -19.49
CA ARG A 128 -11.18 7.18 -20.49
C ARG A 128 -11.57 6.04 -21.43
N GLY A 129 -12.75 5.42 -21.26
CA GLY A 129 -13.19 4.28 -22.07
C GLY A 129 -12.51 2.96 -21.73
N PHE A 130 -11.78 2.86 -20.61
CA PHE A 130 -11.09 1.63 -20.22
C PHE A 130 -12.06 0.49 -19.85
N LEU A 131 -13.30 0.82 -19.50
CA LEU A 131 -14.33 -0.19 -19.21
C LEU A 131 -14.97 -0.80 -20.46
N ASP A 132 -14.71 -0.26 -21.66
CA ASP A 132 -15.16 -0.89 -22.91
C ASP A 132 -14.47 -2.26 -23.08
N PRO A 133 -15.21 -3.38 -23.21
CA PRO A 133 -14.64 -4.71 -23.44
C PRO A 133 -13.74 -4.81 -24.68
N ARG A 134 -13.92 -3.92 -25.66
CA ARG A 134 -13.17 -3.91 -26.92
C ARG A 134 -11.86 -3.13 -26.84
N SER A 135 -11.69 -2.27 -25.84
CA SER A 135 -10.47 -1.48 -25.70
C SER A 135 -9.29 -2.34 -25.24
N GLU A 136 -8.11 -2.14 -25.80
CA GLU A 136 -6.87 -2.77 -25.31
C GLU A 136 -5.89 -1.67 -24.95
N ASP A 137 -5.16 -1.85 -23.85
CA ASP A 137 -4.09 -0.93 -23.47
C ASP A 137 -3.05 -0.87 -24.59
N TYR A 138 -2.74 0.35 -25.04
CA TYR A 138 -1.84 0.62 -26.16
C TYR A 138 -0.43 0.03 -25.98
N ARG A 139 -0.03 -0.35 -24.76
CA ARG A 139 1.26 -1.00 -24.48
C ARG A 139 1.28 -2.44 -24.99
N TRP A 140 0.17 -3.17 -24.93
CA TRP A 140 0.15 -4.60 -25.27
C TRP A 140 0.47 -4.87 -26.75
N PRO A 141 -0.05 -4.12 -27.74
CA PRO A 141 0.38 -4.27 -29.13
C PRO A 141 1.88 -4.03 -29.34
N LEU A 142 2.47 -3.08 -28.61
CA LEU A 142 3.91 -2.79 -28.69
C LEU A 142 4.75 -3.95 -28.15
N VAL A 143 4.35 -4.51 -27.00
CA VAL A 143 5.01 -5.68 -26.40
C VAL A 143 4.84 -6.91 -27.29
N ARG A 144 3.62 -7.14 -27.81
CA ARG A 144 3.30 -8.27 -28.70
C ARG A 144 4.13 -8.25 -29.98
N LYS A 145 4.49 -7.07 -30.50
CA LYS A 145 5.38 -6.90 -31.64
C LYS A 145 6.87 -7.11 -31.29
N ALA A 146 7.24 -6.89 -30.03
CA ALA A 146 8.63 -6.94 -29.57
C ALA A 146 9.10 -8.35 -29.19
N ILE A 147 8.20 -9.29 -28.88
CA ILE A 147 8.55 -10.64 -28.43
C ILE A 147 7.88 -11.73 -29.29
N PRO A 148 8.46 -12.94 -29.38
CA PRO A 148 7.85 -14.06 -30.10
C PRO A 148 6.48 -14.46 -29.53
N LYS A 149 5.59 -14.96 -30.39
CA LYS A 149 4.24 -15.43 -30.01
C LYS A 149 4.21 -16.38 -28.80
N PRO A 150 5.04 -17.44 -28.70
CA PRO A 150 5.01 -18.32 -27.52
C PRO A 150 5.41 -17.59 -26.23
N ALA A 151 6.39 -16.68 -26.29
CA ALA A 151 6.79 -15.87 -25.15
C ALA A 151 5.66 -14.91 -24.73
N PHE A 152 4.90 -14.35 -25.67
CA PHE A 152 3.74 -13.52 -25.35
C PHE A 152 2.60 -14.33 -24.72
N LYS A 153 2.34 -15.56 -25.18
CA LYS A 153 1.36 -16.44 -24.55
C LYS A 153 1.76 -16.83 -23.12
N LEU A 154 3.04 -17.11 -22.89
CA LEU A 154 3.56 -17.37 -21.54
C LEU A 154 3.44 -16.12 -20.65
N LEU A 155 3.77 -14.94 -21.18
CA LEU A 155 3.58 -13.66 -20.49
C LEU A 155 2.10 -13.44 -20.14
N ASN A 156 1.19 -13.72 -21.07
CA ASN A 156 -0.26 -13.61 -20.86
C ASN A 156 -0.71 -14.52 -19.72
N LEU A 157 -0.39 -15.81 -19.78
CA LEU A 157 -0.76 -16.78 -18.75
C LEU A 157 -0.17 -16.43 -17.39
N VAL A 158 1.16 -16.28 -17.30
CA VAL A 158 1.85 -16.14 -16.02
C VAL A 158 1.67 -14.75 -15.44
N PHE A 159 1.97 -13.71 -16.21
CA PHE A 159 2.02 -12.35 -15.67
C PHE A 159 0.68 -11.64 -15.77
N ILE A 160 0.10 -11.56 -16.98
CA ILE A 160 -1.09 -10.73 -17.22
C ILE A 160 -2.31 -11.32 -16.52
N ALA A 161 -2.52 -12.63 -16.63
CA ALA A 161 -3.67 -13.29 -16.02
C ALA A 161 -3.43 -13.62 -14.54
N PHE A 162 -2.39 -14.37 -14.20
CA PHE A 162 -2.19 -14.84 -12.82
C PHE A 162 -1.55 -13.79 -11.90
N ILE A 163 -0.32 -13.33 -12.19
CA ILE A 163 0.39 -12.42 -11.28
C ILE A 163 -0.42 -11.15 -11.03
N GLN A 164 -1.00 -10.51 -12.05
CA GLN A 164 -1.79 -9.30 -11.82
C GLN A 164 -3.03 -9.53 -10.92
N ASN A 165 -3.77 -10.63 -11.10
CA ASN A 165 -4.90 -10.94 -10.21
C ASN A 165 -4.45 -11.23 -8.78
N PHE A 166 -3.32 -11.92 -8.60
CA PHE A 166 -2.73 -12.15 -7.28
C PHE A 166 -2.16 -10.87 -6.67
N LEU A 167 -1.70 -9.89 -7.46
CA LEU A 167 -1.35 -8.55 -6.97
C LEU A 167 -2.57 -7.80 -6.47
N LEU A 168 -3.73 -7.94 -7.12
CA LEU A 168 -4.99 -7.34 -6.66
C LEU A 168 -5.48 -7.96 -5.34
N LEU A 169 -5.28 -9.27 -5.14
CA LEU A 169 -5.51 -9.91 -3.85
C LEU A 169 -4.47 -9.47 -2.81
N ALA A 170 -3.19 -9.43 -3.20
CA ALA A 170 -2.11 -9.02 -2.30
C ALA A 170 -2.28 -7.59 -1.79
N ALA A 171 -2.88 -6.70 -2.60
CA ALA A 171 -3.25 -5.34 -2.22
C ALA A 171 -4.08 -5.28 -0.92
N GLU A 172 -4.86 -6.34 -0.66
CA GLU A 172 -5.80 -6.45 0.46
C GLU A 172 -5.26 -7.29 1.63
N LEU A 173 -3.98 -7.69 1.60
CA LEU A 173 -3.32 -8.32 2.74
C LEU A 173 -3.37 -7.48 4.03
N PRO A 174 -3.34 -6.12 4.00
CA PRO A 174 -3.57 -5.32 5.19
C PRO A 174 -4.93 -5.62 5.85
N GLN A 175 -5.99 -5.78 5.06
CA GLN A 175 -7.33 -6.08 5.57
C GLN A 175 -7.42 -7.50 6.14
N TYR A 176 -6.79 -8.48 5.47
CA TYR A 176 -6.67 -9.84 6.00
C TYR A 176 -5.87 -9.88 7.32
N LEU A 177 -4.79 -9.10 7.43
CA LEU A 177 -4.03 -8.98 8.67
C LEU A 177 -4.88 -8.35 9.78
N LEU A 178 -5.64 -7.29 9.51
CA LEU A 178 -6.55 -6.69 10.50
C LEU A 178 -7.62 -7.69 10.99
N LEU A 179 -8.16 -8.51 10.09
CA LEU A 179 -9.13 -9.56 10.42
C LEU A 179 -8.53 -10.63 11.34
N THR A 180 -7.36 -11.15 10.99
CA THR A 180 -6.69 -12.20 11.77
C THR A 180 -6.11 -11.65 13.08
N HIS A 181 -5.78 -10.36 13.12
CA HIS A 181 -5.40 -9.65 14.35
C HIS A 181 -6.60 -9.45 15.30
N TRP A 182 -7.81 -9.23 14.77
CA TRP A 182 -9.03 -9.20 15.59
C TRP A 182 -9.29 -10.54 16.30
N GLN A 183 -9.06 -11.65 15.60
CA GLN A 183 -9.23 -13.00 16.18
C GLN A 183 -8.12 -13.37 17.16
N SER A 184 -6.91 -12.83 17.00
CA SER A 184 -5.80 -13.02 17.94
C SER A 184 -5.79 -11.89 18.96
N SER A 185 -6.61 -12.02 20.00
CA SER A 185 -6.62 -11.18 21.22
C SER A 185 -5.32 -11.35 22.05
N SER A 186 -4.17 -11.47 21.40
CA SER A 186 -2.84 -11.72 21.95
C SER A 186 -1.87 -10.55 21.67
N GLY A 187 -2.31 -9.51 20.97
CA GLY A 187 -1.49 -8.33 20.69
C GLY A 187 -1.13 -7.53 21.96
N HIS A 188 -0.11 -6.68 21.83
CA HIS A 188 0.45 -5.83 22.87
C HIS A 188 -0.60 -5.17 23.78
N ILE A 189 -1.77 -4.79 23.24
CA ILE A 189 -2.83 -4.06 23.96
C ILE A 189 -3.81 -4.98 24.71
N SER A 190 -4.11 -6.20 24.26
CA SER A 190 -4.87 -7.14 25.09
C SER A 190 -4.04 -7.57 26.31
N THR A 191 -2.72 -7.44 26.18
CA THR A 191 -1.74 -7.74 27.21
C THR A 191 -1.50 -6.52 28.12
N LEU A 192 -1.45 -5.29 27.60
CA LEU A 192 -1.47 -4.05 28.40
C LEU A 192 -2.82 -3.80 29.09
N ALA A 193 -3.94 -4.20 28.50
CA ALA A 193 -5.27 -4.12 29.13
C ALA A 193 -5.35 -5.01 30.38
N LYS A 194 -4.66 -6.16 30.38
CA LYS A 194 -4.46 -7.01 31.57
C LYS A 194 -3.63 -6.31 32.66
N LEU A 195 -2.82 -5.29 32.34
CA LEU A 195 -2.09 -4.49 33.33
C LEU A 195 -2.95 -3.43 34.04
N LYS A 196 -4.15 -3.11 33.52
CA LYS A 196 -5.11 -2.18 34.14
C LYS A 196 -6.48 -2.85 34.32
N PRO A 197 -6.59 -3.83 35.23
CA PRO A 197 -7.78 -4.69 35.37
C PRO A 197 -9.07 -3.94 35.75
N HIS A 198 -8.99 -2.70 36.24
CA HIS A 198 -10.17 -1.91 36.63
C HIS A 198 -10.67 -0.93 35.56
N HIS A 199 -10.00 -0.80 34.42
CA HIS A 199 -10.37 0.21 33.40
C HIS A 199 -10.44 -0.28 31.95
N ALA A 200 -10.05 -1.51 31.62
CA ALA A 200 -10.04 -1.96 30.24
C ALA A 200 -10.63 -3.38 30.08
N SER A 201 -11.96 -3.46 30.00
CA SER A 201 -12.65 -4.61 29.42
C SER A 201 -12.80 -4.39 27.90
N THR A 202 -11.68 -4.22 27.19
CA THR A 202 -11.69 -4.10 25.73
C THR A 202 -10.79 -5.17 25.14
N SER A 203 -11.42 -6.18 24.55
CA SER A 203 -10.79 -7.24 23.76
C SER A 203 -10.11 -6.73 22.48
N THR A 204 -10.34 -5.45 22.11
CA THR A 204 -9.88 -4.84 20.85
C THR A 204 -9.27 -3.45 21.07
N VAL A 205 -8.44 -3.03 20.12
CA VAL A 205 -7.81 -1.70 20.09
C VAL A 205 -8.77 -0.71 19.43
N PRO A 206 -9.32 0.28 20.16
CA PRO A 206 -10.22 1.27 19.57
C PRO A 206 -9.51 2.12 18.51
N LEU A 207 -10.30 2.83 17.69
CA LEU A 207 -9.78 3.86 16.79
C LEU A 207 -9.05 4.95 17.59
N ASN A 208 -7.91 5.39 17.10
CA ASN A 208 -7.08 6.41 17.74
C ASN A 208 -6.62 7.50 16.78
N ILE A 209 -5.77 8.42 17.26
CA ILE A 209 -5.31 9.56 16.47
C ILE A 209 -4.52 9.14 15.23
N ALA A 210 -3.79 8.02 15.27
CA ALA A 210 -3.09 7.51 14.09
C ALA A 210 -4.09 7.08 13.01
N ASP A 211 -5.20 6.43 13.38
CA ASP A 211 -6.25 6.07 12.44
C ASP A 211 -6.84 7.32 11.76
N ALA A 212 -7.11 8.37 12.54
CA ALA A 212 -7.62 9.64 12.02
C ALA A 212 -6.62 10.35 11.10
N LEU A 213 -5.35 10.44 11.49
CA LEU A 213 -4.29 11.06 10.68
C LEU A 213 -4.06 10.29 9.37
N LEU A 214 -4.06 8.96 9.43
CA LEU A 214 -3.95 8.11 8.24
C LEU A 214 -5.14 8.30 7.31
N ALA A 215 -6.37 8.33 7.84
CA ALA A 215 -7.57 8.54 7.04
C ALA A 215 -7.57 9.93 6.35
N VAL A 216 -7.21 10.99 7.08
CA VAL A 216 -7.09 12.34 6.52
C VAL A 216 -6.00 12.39 5.45
N THR A 217 -4.85 11.76 5.70
CA THR A 217 -3.74 11.70 4.73
C THR A 217 -4.15 10.91 3.48
N PHE A 218 -4.91 9.83 3.65
CA PHE A 218 -5.43 9.02 2.55
C PHE A 218 -6.39 9.81 1.67
N VAL A 219 -7.39 10.46 2.26
CA VAL A 219 -8.35 11.30 1.52
C VAL A 219 -7.63 12.45 0.81
N THR A 220 -6.69 13.09 1.49
CA THR A 220 -5.85 14.16 0.88
C THR A 220 -5.06 13.63 -0.31
N THR A 221 -4.50 12.43 -0.19
CA THR A 221 -3.78 11.75 -1.29
C THR A 221 -4.70 11.48 -2.48
N LEU A 222 -5.92 11.00 -2.25
CA LEU A 222 -6.91 10.80 -3.32
C LEU A 222 -7.31 12.10 -4.01
N VAL A 223 -7.42 13.21 -3.27
CA VAL A 223 -7.69 14.54 -3.85
C VAL A 223 -6.55 14.99 -4.77
N PHE A 224 -5.30 14.85 -4.32
CA PHE A 224 -4.15 15.16 -5.17
C PHE A 224 -4.07 14.26 -6.39
N GLU A 225 -4.37 12.98 -6.23
CA GLU A 225 -4.42 12.03 -7.33
C GLU A 225 -5.46 12.45 -8.37
N MET A 226 -6.70 12.71 -7.94
CA MET A 226 -7.79 13.17 -8.81
C MET A 226 -7.44 14.47 -9.54
N ARG A 227 -6.78 15.41 -8.85
CA ARG A 227 -6.28 16.65 -9.47
C ARG A 227 -5.23 16.39 -10.55
N ALA A 228 -4.24 15.55 -10.27
CA ALA A 228 -3.19 15.18 -11.23
C ALA A 228 -3.79 14.52 -12.48
N ASP A 229 -4.76 13.65 -12.27
CA ASP A 229 -5.47 12.93 -13.31
C ASP A 229 -6.37 13.84 -14.16
N ASN A 230 -7.02 14.83 -13.55
CA ASN A 230 -7.78 15.86 -14.25
C ASN A 230 -6.87 16.78 -15.07
N GLN A 231 -5.70 17.17 -14.55
CA GLN A 231 -4.69 17.92 -15.33
C GLN A 231 -4.25 17.15 -16.58
N GLN A 232 -3.97 15.86 -16.42
CA GLN A 232 -3.62 14.98 -17.56
C GLN A 232 -4.77 14.90 -18.57
N GLN A 233 -6.00 14.74 -18.09
CA GLN A 233 -7.17 14.65 -18.98
C GLN A 233 -7.43 15.96 -19.74
N THR A 234 -7.35 17.11 -19.08
CA THR A 234 -7.48 18.41 -19.71
C THR A 234 -6.48 18.59 -20.83
N PHE A 235 -5.22 18.17 -20.61
CA PHE A 235 -4.21 18.20 -21.65
C PHE A 235 -4.50 17.25 -22.81
N GLN A 236 -4.95 16.01 -22.55
CA GLN A 236 -5.30 15.10 -23.64
C GLN A 236 -6.46 15.64 -24.47
N ARG A 237 -7.49 16.22 -23.82
CA ARG A 237 -8.59 16.91 -24.52
C ARG A 237 -8.09 18.09 -25.34
N LEU A 238 -7.18 18.92 -24.80
CA LEU A 238 -6.55 20.01 -25.53
C LEU A 238 -5.82 19.49 -26.77
N LYS A 239 -5.06 18.41 -26.63
CA LYS A 239 -4.29 17.84 -27.73
C LYS A 239 -5.19 17.29 -28.85
N HIS A 240 -6.24 16.57 -28.50
CA HIS A 240 -7.21 16.07 -29.48
C HIS A 240 -8.01 17.22 -30.11
N GLY A 241 -8.52 18.15 -29.30
CA GLY A 241 -9.28 19.30 -29.79
C GLY A 241 -8.44 20.28 -30.61
N GLY A 242 -7.14 20.42 -30.32
CA GLY A 242 -6.22 21.23 -31.12
C GLY A 242 -6.00 20.66 -32.52
N LEU A 243 -5.92 19.33 -32.65
CA LEU A 243 -5.89 18.67 -33.96
C LEU A 243 -7.19 18.92 -34.75
N ASP A 244 -8.34 18.93 -34.07
CA ASP A 244 -9.63 19.20 -34.71
C ASP A 244 -9.79 20.67 -35.11
N LYS A 245 -9.37 21.61 -34.25
CA LYS A 245 -9.32 23.05 -34.57
C LYS A 245 -8.42 23.31 -35.79
N GLN A 246 -7.25 22.68 -35.82
CA GLN A 246 -6.31 22.79 -36.94
C GLN A 246 -6.90 22.26 -38.25
N LYS A 247 -7.61 21.11 -38.20
CA LYS A 247 -8.35 20.57 -39.37
C LYS A 247 -9.47 21.50 -39.85
N LYS A 248 -10.10 22.23 -38.93
CA LYS A 248 -11.20 23.17 -39.21
C LYS A 248 -10.72 24.61 -39.53
N GLY A 249 -9.41 24.85 -39.61
CA GLY A 249 -8.85 26.18 -39.87
C GLY A 249 -9.07 27.22 -38.76
N GLN A 250 -9.37 26.78 -37.53
CA GLN A 250 -9.60 27.68 -36.41
C GLN A 250 -8.28 28.09 -35.74
N GLN A 251 -8.20 29.33 -35.26
CA GLN A 251 -7.01 29.82 -34.56
C GLN A 251 -6.82 29.10 -33.21
N ILE A 252 -5.58 28.69 -32.95
CA ILE A 252 -5.12 28.08 -31.70
C ILE A 252 -4.28 29.14 -30.99
N THR A 253 -4.49 29.32 -29.69
CA THR A 253 -3.69 30.29 -28.93
C THR A 253 -2.23 29.85 -28.83
N ASP A 254 -1.30 30.80 -28.69
CA ASP A 254 0.14 30.48 -28.63
C ASP A 254 0.49 29.56 -27.44
N SER A 255 -0.21 29.68 -26.31
CA SER A 255 -0.02 28.82 -25.15
C SER A 255 -0.47 27.38 -25.43
N GLU A 256 -1.63 27.19 -26.06
CA GLU A 256 -2.11 25.88 -26.50
C GLU A 256 -1.15 25.26 -27.51
N LYS A 257 -0.66 26.04 -28.48
CA LYS A 257 0.31 25.59 -29.48
C LYS A 257 1.60 25.09 -28.83
N LYS A 258 2.19 25.86 -27.90
CA LYS A 258 3.39 25.44 -27.14
C LYS A 258 3.16 24.16 -26.35
N ALA A 259 2.00 24.01 -25.73
CA ALA A 259 1.66 22.79 -24.98
C ALA A 259 1.50 21.56 -25.90
N ILE A 260 0.85 21.72 -27.05
CA ILE A 260 0.71 20.67 -28.08
C ILE A 260 2.07 20.28 -28.65
N GLU A 261 2.92 21.27 -28.95
CA GLU A 261 4.27 21.06 -29.47
C GLU A 261 5.17 20.31 -28.46
N ARG A 262 5.05 20.64 -27.17
CA ARG A 262 5.71 19.90 -26.09
C ARG A 262 5.25 18.45 -26.04
N GLY A 263 3.95 18.22 -26.20
CA GLY A 263 3.35 16.89 -26.34
C GLY A 263 3.08 16.13 -25.04
N PHE A 264 3.37 16.74 -23.87
CA PHE A 264 3.08 16.20 -22.54
C PHE A 264 2.79 17.32 -21.52
N VAL A 265 2.17 16.95 -20.40
CA VAL A 265 1.88 17.85 -19.27
C VAL A 265 3.15 18.11 -18.46
N ALA A 266 3.43 19.38 -18.22
CA ALA A 266 4.60 19.82 -17.44
C ALA A 266 4.25 20.94 -16.44
N GLU A 267 2.97 21.22 -16.23
CA GLU A 267 2.48 22.34 -15.40
C GLU A 267 1.66 21.81 -14.21
N GLY A 268 1.47 22.66 -13.19
CA GLY A 268 0.77 22.27 -11.98
C GLY A 268 1.53 21.18 -11.21
N LEU A 269 0.85 20.09 -10.84
CA LEU A 269 1.47 18.99 -10.10
C LEU A 269 2.56 18.30 -10.94
N TRP A 270 2.41 18.32 -12.26
CA TRP A 270 3.36 17.71 -13.19
C TRP A 270 4.70 18.46 -13.22
N ALA A 271 4.75 19.74 -12.84
CA ALA A 271 6.03 20.45 -12.69
C ALA A 271 6.88 19.90 -11.52
N TRP A 272 6.25 19.25 -10.55
CA TRP A 272 6.89 18.72 -9.34
C TRP A 272 7.17 17.22 -9.44
N SER A 273 6.33 16.47 -10.13
CA SER A 273 6.50 15.03 -10.34
C SER A 273 6.04 14.68 -11.75
N ARG A 274 6.82 13.88 -12.47
CA ARG A 274 6.47 13.45 -13.83
C ARG A 274 5.28 12.51 -13.86
N HIS A 275 4.96 11.87 -12.74
CA HIS A 275 3.82 10.98 -12.56
C HIS A 275 3.19 11.22 -11.16
N PRO A 276 2.55 12.38 -10.93
CA PRO A 276 2.01 12.72 -9.62
C PRO A 276 0.84 11.82 -9.22
N ASN A 277 0.04 11.38 -10.20
CA ASN A 277 -1.03 10.40 -9.97
C ASN A 277 -0.46 9.04 -9.50
N PHE A 278 0.55 8.49 -10.18
CA PHE A 278 1.18 7.24 -9.74
C PHE A 278 1.95 7.37 -8.43
N ALA A 279 2.45 8.56 -8.10
CA ALA A 279 3.03 8.81 -6.79
C ALA A 279 1.97 8.74 -5.69
N CYS A 280 0.80 9.35 -5.91
CA CYS A 280 -0.32 9.27 -4.98
C CYS A 280 -0.84 7.84 -4.84
N GLU A 281 -0.99 7.11 -5.96
CA GLU A 281 -1.42 5.71 -5.96
C GLU A 281 -0.43 4.83 -5.18
N GLN A 282 0.89 5.03 -5.31
CA GLN A 282 1.87 4.35 -4.47
C GLN A 282 1.71 4.71 -2.99
N THR A 283 1.58 6.00 -2.66
CA THR A 283 1.34 6.46 -1.29
C THR A 283 0.10 5.81 -0.68
N THR A 284 -0.98 5.67 -1.44
CA THR A 284 -2.22 4.98 -1.02
C THR A 284 -1.93 3.57 -0.48
N TRP A 285 -1.13 2.77 -1.20
CA TRP A 285 -0.78 1.42 -0.74
C TRP A 285 0.06 1.42 0.54
N TYR A 286 0.99 2.38 0.70
CA TYR A 286 1.76 2.51 1.94
C TYR A 286 0.89 2.99 3.11
N LEU A 287 -0.14 3.80 2.86
CA LEU A 287 -1.09 4.22 3.90
C LEU A 287 -1.97 3.05 4.37
N LEU A 288 -2.44 2.20 3.45
CA LEU A 288 -3.16 0.96 3.80
C LEU A 288 -2.30 0.04 4.66
N TYR A 289 -1.03 -0.15 4.28
CA TYR A 289 -0.06 -0.84 5.12
C TYR A 289 0.10 -0.17 6.49
N ALA A 290 0.22 1.16 6.55
CA ALA A 290 0.42 1.89 7.80
C ALA A 290 -0.71 1.71 8.82
N PHE A 291 -1.95 1.44 8.39
CA PHE A 291 -3.07 1.09 9.29
C PHE A 291 -2.82 -0.21 10.08
N THR A 292 -1.93 -1.09 9.60
CA THR A 292 -1.58 -2.34 10.30
C THR A 292 -0.43 -2.18 11.30
N VAL A 293 0.18 -0.99 11.35
CA VAL A 293 1.39 -0.70 12.14
C VAL A 293 1.16 0.47 13.08
N LEU A 294 0.91 1.67 12.54
CA LEU A 294 0.92 2.91 13.32
C LEU A 294 -0.14 2.95 14.43
N PRO A 295 -1.40 2.50 14.21
CA PRO A 295 -2.41 2.48 15.27
C PRO A 295 -2.07 1.57 16.45
N PHE A 296 -1.13 0.65 16.27
CA PHE A 296 -0.71 -0.33 17.28
C PHE A 296 0.61 0.04 17.96
N LEU A 297 1.24 1.15 17.57
CA LEU A 297 2.44 1.65 18.23
C LEU A 297 2.10 2.24 19.61
N PRO A 298 2.90 1.99 20.66
CA PRO A 298 2.63 2.53 22.00
C PRO A 298 2.46 4.06 22.05
N ILE A 299 3.22 4.76 21.20
CA ILE A 299 3.25 6.22 21.09
C ILE A 299 1.90 6.81 20.63
N THR A 300 1.13 6.10 19.80
CA THR A 300 -0.09 6.65 19.18
C THR A 300 -1.28 6.66 20.12
N GLN A 301 -1.18 5.98 21.27
CA GLN A 301 -2.14 6.06 22.38
C GLN A 301 -1.66 7.00 23.50
N SER A 302 -0.40 7.45 23.46
CA SER A 302 0.25 8.21 24.53
C SER A 302 0.09 9.74 24.42
N PHE A 303 -0.60 10.26 23.39
CA PHE A 303 -0.81 11.71 23.21
C PHE A 303 -1.87 12.32 24.16
N ALA A 304 -2.47 11.53 25.06
CA ALA A 304 -3.09 12.06 26.27
C ALA A 304 -2.05 12.58 27.29
N SER A 305 -0.75 12.33 27.08
CA SER A 305 0.35 12.75 27.96
C SER A 305 1.61 13.15 27.16
N HIS A 306 1.76 14.47 26.96
CA HIS A 306 2.94 15.26 26.53
C HIS A 306 3.56 15.08 25.11
N PRO A 307 3.65 16.17 24.30
CA PRO A 307 4.02 16.12 22.87
C PRO A 307 5.51 16.28 22.51
N ILE A 308 6.40 16.67 23.43
CA ILE A 308 7.76 17.18 23.07
C ILE A 308 8.83 16.08 22.99
N SER A 309 8.73 15.00 23.79
CA SER A 309 9.70 13.88 23.76
C SER A 309 9.56 13.02 22.49
N THR A 310 8.35 12.95 21.94
CA THR A 310 7.95 12.09 20.82
C THR A 310 8.47 12.57 19.46
N LEU A 311 8.61 13.88 19.27
CA LEU A 311 9.13 14.46 18.02
C LEU A 311 10.60 14.10 17.76
N ARG A 312 11.36 13.74 18.80
CA ARG A 312 12.80 13.45 18.70
C ARG A 312 13.10 12.13 17.97
N TYR A 313 12.24 11.12 18.10
CA TYR A 313 12.44 9.79 17.50
C TYR A 313 12.10 9.72 16.00
N LEU A 314 11.18 10.58 15.53
CA LEU A 314 10.76 10.64 14.13
C LEU A 314 11.76 11.39 13.22
N LEU A 315 12.64 12.22 13.79
CA LEU A 315 13.46 13.18 13.04
C LEU A 315 14.90 12.73 12.75
N THR A 316 15.32 11.51 13.14
CA THR A 316 16.70 11.04 12.89
C THR A 316 16.75 9.68 12.17
N PRO A 317 16.96 9.66 10.84
CA PRO A 317 17.23 8.42 10.10
C PRO A 317 18.51 7.75 10.60
N SER A 318 18.45 6.45 10.90
CA SER A 318 19.53 5.66 11.52
C SER A 318 20.84 5.58 10.70
N PHE A 319 20.80 5.93 9.41
CA PHE A 319 22.00 5.97 8.56
C PHE A 319 22.84 7.25 8.72
N LEU A 320 22.30 8.31 9.34
CA LEU A 320 23.00 9.58 9.60
C LEU A 320 23.70 9.61 10.97
N LEU A 321 23.55 8.56 11.78
CA LEU A 321 24.06 8.50 13.14
C LEU A 321 25.54 8.09 13.17
N SER A 322 26.34 8.78 13.98
CA SER A 322 27.74 8.45 14.24
C SER A 322 27.87 7.07 14.93
N HIS A 323 29.05 6.47 14.91
CA HIS A 323 29.30 5.17 15.55
C HIS A 323 28.97 5.20 17.06
N THR A 324 29.24 6.33 17.71
CA THR A 324 28.89 6.58 19.12
C THR A 324 27.38 6.65 19.36
N GLN A 325 26.60 7.20 18.43
CA GLN A 325 25.14 7.24 18.53
C GLN A 325 24.50 5.88 18.24
N LYS A 326 25.06 5.09 17.31
CA LYS A 326 24.65 3.69 17.11
C LYS A 326 24.92 2.85 18.35
N LEU A 327 26.08 3.05 19.00
CA LEU A 327 26.41 2.42 20.27
C LEU A 327 25.42 2.83 21.38
N LEU A 328 25.07 4.12 21.46
CA LEU A 328 24.07 4.64 22.39
C LEU A 328 22.65 4.13 22.11
N PHE A 329 22.28 3.87 20.86
CA PHE A 329 21.02 3.23 20.50
C PHE A 329 21.01 1.75 20.88
N THR A 330 22.08 1.00 20.59
CA THR A 330 22.21 -0.39 21.07
C THR A 330 22.25 -0.48 22.60
N LEU A 331 22.84 0.52 23.27
CA LEU A 331 22.80 0.65 24.73
C LEU A 331 21.41 1.08 25.24
N SER A 332 20.68 1.90 24.49
CA SER A 332 19.30 2.31 24.79
C SER A 332 18.31 1.16 24.64
N ASP A 333 18.45 0.31 23.61
CA ASP A 333 17.62 -0.89 23.39
C ASP A 333 17.88 -1.97 24.46
N SER A 334 19.10 -1.97 25.01
CA SER A 334 19.52 -2.82 26.13
C SER A 334 19.31 -2.19 27.51
N LEU A 335 19.04 -0.89 27.58
CA LEU A 335 18.63 -0.22 28.81
C LEU A 335 17.15 -0.51 29.06
N PRO A 336 16.78 -1.02 30.25
CA PRO A 336 15.37 -1.14 30.62
C PRO A 336 14.71 0.24 30.57
N SER A 337 13.45 0.32 30.12
CA SER A 337 12.64 1.54 30.29
C SER A 337 12.70 1.99 31.75
N LEU A 338 12.52 3.30 32.03
CA LEU A 338 12.56 3.81 33.41
C LEU A 338 11.65 2.98 34.34
N ASP A 339 10.48 2.56 33.85
CA ASP A 339 9.56 1.67 34.55
C ASP A 339 10.12 0.26 34.75
N SER A 340 10.80 -0.31 33.74
CA SER A 340 11.47 -1.61 33.89
C SER A 340 12.67 -1.55 34.84
N ALA A 341 13.39 -0.42 34.89
CA ALA A 341 14.49 -0.21 35.82
C ALA A 341 13.97 -0.07 37.25
N LEU A 342 12.94 0.75 37.46
CA LEU A 342 12.25 0.92 38.75
C LEU A 342 11.60 -0.39 39.23
N THR A 343 10.96 -1.15 38.33
CA THR A 343 10.35 -2.44 38.68
C THR A 343 11.41 -3.51 38.98
N SER A 344 12.55 -3.52 38.28
CA SER A 344 13.67 -4.41 38.62
C SER A 344 14.29 -4.07 39.99
N LEU A 345 14.27 -2.80 40.39
CA LEU A 345 14.75 -2.33 41.69
C LEU A 345 13.74 -2.62 42.81
N GLN A 346 12.44 -2.45 42.57
CA GLN A 346 11.38 -2.67 43.55
C GLN A 346 11.01 -4.15 43.71
N HIS A 347 11.10 -4.94 42.64
CA HIS A 347 10.69 -6.35 42.58
C HIS A 347 11.69 -7.24 41.82
N PRO A 348 12.96 -7.32 42.27
CA PRO A 348 14.05 -7.99 41.53
C PRO A 348 13.80 -9.48 41.26
N LEU A 349 13.17 -10.18 42.21
CA LEU A 349 12.88 -11.61 42.08
C LEU A 349 11.73 -11.89 41.08
N LEU A 350 10.73 -11.02 41.01
CA LEU A 350 9.63 -11.16 40.03
C LEU A 350 10.13 -10.81 38.63
N TYR A 351 11.00 -9.80 38.52
CA TYR A 351 11.65 -9.43 37.26
C TYR A 351 12.51 -10.56 36.69
N LEU A 352 13.39 -11.17 37.51
CA LEU A 352 14.22 -12.30 37.08
C LEU A 352 13.38 -13.52 36.67
N ARG A 353 12.28 -13.79 37.39
CA ARG A 353 11.36 -14.88 37.05
C ARG A 353 10.63 -14.66 35.73
N ALA A 354 10.16 -13.44 35.48
CA ALA A 354 9.50 -13.09 34.21
C ALA A 354 10.41 -13.24 32.99
N HIS A 355 11.74 -13.14 33.18
CA HIS A 355 12.73 -13.30 32.12
C HIS A 355 13.25 -14.74 31.96
N SER A 356 12.85 -15.66 32.84
CA SER A 356 13.22 -17.08 32.79
C SER A 356 12.03 -17.93 32.35
N SER A 357 12.13 -18.54 31.16
CA SER A 357 11.04 -19.32 30.56
C SER A 357 10.54 -20.52 31.39
N HIS A 358 11.31 -20.96 32.40
CA HIS A 358 10.97 -22.07 33.28
C HIS A 358 10.30 -21.64 34.60
N LEU A 359 10.26 -20.33 34.91
CA LEU A 359 9.84 -19.81 36.22
C LEU A 359 8.59 -18.93 36.16
N THR A 360 7.84 -19.01 35.06
CA THR A 360 6.60 -18.24 34.82
C THR A 360 5.37 -18.84 35.51
N ASN A 361 5.46 -20.01 36.14
CA ASN A 361 4.33 -20.65 36.81
C ASN A 361 3.89 -19.88 38.07
N HIS A 362 2.61 -19.56 38.23
CA HIS A 362 2.11 -18.76 39.36
C HIS A 362 1.83 -19.58 40.63
N SER A 363 1.92 -20.91 40.57
CA SER A 363 1.52 -21.84 41.63
C SER A 363 2.27 -21.67 42.95
N PHE A 364 3.49 -21.12 42.93
CA PHE A 364 4.31 -20.92 44.12
C PHE A 364 4.13 -19.54 44.79
N LEU A 365 3.42 -18.60 44.16
CA LEU A 365 3.21 -17.26 44.71
C LEU A 365 1.96 -17.25 45.61
N ARG A 366 2.15 -16.94 46.89
CA ARG A 366 1.06 -16.87 47.88
C ARG A 366 0.25 -15.57 47.82
N SER A 367 0.87 -14.48 47.38
CA SER A 367 0.23 -13.16 47.27
C SER A 367 -0.38 -12.96 45.89
N GLU A 368 -1.66 -12.59 45.86
CA GLU A 368 -2.38 -12.29 44.62
C GLU A 368 -1.77 -11.09 43.88
N ALA A 369 -1.32 -10.07 44.61
CA ALA A 369 -0.63 -8.93 44.04
C ALA A 369 0.70 -9.33 43.35
N ALA A 370 1.42 -10.31 43.90
CA ALA A 370 2.67 -10.80 43.32
C ALA A 370 2.43 -11.67 42.06
N LYS A 371 1.33 -12.42 42.01
CA LYS A 371 0.92 -13.17 40.80
C LYS A 371 0.61 -12.20 39.67
N VAL A 372 -0.23 -11.20 39.94
CA VAL A 372 -0.58 -10.15 38.97
C VAL A 372 0.66 -9.42 38.46
N HIS A 373 1.63 -9.10 39.33
CA HIS A 373 2.89 -8.47 38.91
C HIS A 373 3.78 -9.39 38.07
N LEU A 374 3.84 -10.71 38.36
CA LEU A 374 4.59 -11.65 37.54
C LEU A 374 3.94 -11.84 36.15
N GLU A 375 2.62 -11.94 36.11
CA GLU A 375 1.85 -11.97 34.87
C GLU A 375 2.10 -10.71 34.04
N ALA A 376 2.07 -9.55 34.68
CA ALA A 376 2.35 -8.25 34.09
C ALA A 376 3.76 -8.17 33.47
N LEU A 377 4.78 -8.65 34.18
CA LEU A 377 6.16 -8.64 33.71
C LEU A 377 6.41 -9.68 32.61
N SER A 378 5.78 -10.85 32.68
CA SER A 378 5.84 -11.88 31.63
C SER A 378 5.15 -11.41 30.34
N ALA A 379 4.01 -10.73 30.51
CA ALA A 379 3.31 -9.99 29.48
C ALA A 379 4.21 -8.95 28.81
N TRP A 380 4.86 -8.09 29.60
CA TRP A 380 5.80 -7.07 29.13
C TRP A 380 6.98 -7.65 28.35
N ASN A 381 7.53 -8.78 28.78
CA ASN A 381 8.63 -9.45 28.06
C ASN A 381 8.19 -10.06 26.74
N THR A 382 6.98 -10.61 26.71
CA THR A 382 6.37 -11.12 25.47
C THR A 382 6.17 -9.97 24.49
N ILE A 383 5.66 -8.85 24.98
CA ILE A 383 5.54 -7.55 24.32
C ILE A 383 6.88 -7.06 23.74
N LYS A 384 7.95 -7.02 24.54
CA LYS A 384 9.28 -6.55 24.10
C LYS A 384 9.87 -7.50 23.05
N SER A 385 9.58 -8.79 23.14
CA SER A 385 9.98 -9.76 22.11
C SER A 385 9.16 -9.70 20.82
N ASP A 386 8.04 -8.96 20.81
CA ASP A 386 7.15 -8.73 19.66
C ASP A 386 7.45 -7.38 18.95
N GLU A 387 8.59 -6.74 19.21
CA GLU A 387 9.03 -5.48 18.59
C GLU A 387 9.17 -5.50 17.04
N GLY A 388 8.73 -6.58 16.37
CA GLY A 388 8.41 -6.63 14.94
C GLY A 388 7.22 -5.74 14.51
N HIS A 389 6.57 -5.00 15.42
CA HIS A 389 5.41 -4.15 15.14
C HIS A 389 5.57 -3.13 14.00
N LEU A 390 6.80 -2.72 13.62
CA LEU A 390 7.04 -1.81 12.50
C LEU A 390 7.00 -2.47 11.11
N TRP A 391 7.14 -3.81 11.06
CA TRP A 391 7.28 -4.58 9.83
C TRP A 391 6.46 -5.87 9.90
N ASN A 392 5.43 -5.97 9.08
CA ASN A 392 4.64 -7.19 8.93
C ASN A 392 4.51 -7.58 7.46
N TYR A 393 4.05 -8.81 7.19
CA TYR A 393 4.00 -9.34 5.84
C TYR A 393 3.16 -8.52 4.86
N SER A 394 2.19 -7.73 5.34
CA SER A 394 1.33 -6.93 4.47
C SER A 394 2.10 -5.81 3.76
N ILE A 395 3.34 -5.49 4.16
CA ILE A 395 4.22 -4.58 3.42
C ILE A 395 4.55 -5.06 2.01
N ILE A 396 4.38 -6.37 1.74
CA ILE A 396 4.54 -6.90 0.38
C ILE A 396 3.58 -6.22 -0.60
N ALA A 397 2.41 -5.77 -0.14
CA ALA A 397 1.41 -5.09 -0.96
C ALA A 397 1.94 -3.78 -1.56
N PRO A 398 2.35 -2.76 -0.78
CA PRO A 398 2.92 -1.55 -1.36
C PRO A 398 4.23 -1.78 -2.11
N LEU A 399 5.07 -2.73 -1.69
CA LEU A 399 6.34 -3.01 -2.38
C LEU A 399 6.11 -3.57 -3.79
N THR A 400 5.22 -4.55 -3.91
CA THR A 400 4.90 -5.18 -5.21
C THR A 400 4.14 -4.22 -6.12
N MET A 401 3.21 -3.44 -5.57
CA MET A 401 2.54 -2.35 -6.31
C MET A 401 3.56 -1.32 -6.81
N SER A 402 4.46 -0.82 -5.95
CA SER A 402 5.52 0.11 -6.37
C SER A 402 6.41 -0.48 -7.46
N ALA A 403 6.77 -1.76 -7.38
CA ALA A 403 7.57 -2.44 -8.42
C ALA A 403 6.82 -2.47 -9.78
N LEU A 404 5.52 -2.76 -9.76
CA LEU A 404 4.66 -2.73 -10.94
C LEU A 404 4.58 -1.32 -11.54
N PHE A 405 4.25 -0.31 -10.72
CA PHE A 405 4.17 1.09 -11.16
C PHE A 405 5.51 1.59 -11.70
N PHE A 406 6.61 1.26 -11.05
CA PHE A 406 7.95 1.63 -11.49
C PHE A 406 8.28 1.06 -12.87
N SER A 407 8.03 -0.24 -13.06
CA SER A 407 8.28 -0.97 -14.32
C SER A 407 7.40 -0.45 -15.46
N SER A 408 6.10 -0.28 -15.19
CA SER A 408 5.14 0.32 -16.12
C SER A 408 5.51 1.75 -16.53
N THR A 409 5.97 2.55 -15.57
CA THR A 409 6.41 3.92 -15.81
C THR A 409 7.67 3.95 -16.66
N MET A 410 8.64 3.06 -16.44
CA MET A 410 9.82 2.97 -17.28
C MET A 410 9.47 2.74 -18.74
N LEU A 411 8.57 1.80 -19.03
CA LEU A 411 8.10 1.55 -20.39
C LEU A 411 7.40 2.79 -20.98
N THR A 412 6.50 3.40 -20.22
CA THR A 412 5.72 4.58 -20.65
C THR A 412 6.61 5.79 -20.93
N GLU A 413 7.62 6.03 -20.08
CA GLU A 413 8.59 7.11 -20.27
C GLU A 413 9.51 6.86 -21.46
N GLN A 414 9.90 5.60 -21.72
CA GLN A 414 10.67 5.24 -22.91
C GLN A 414 9.89 5.52 -24.20
N ILE A 415 8.60 5.16 -24.23
CA ILE A 415 7.71 5.46 -25.36
C ILE A 415 7.57 6.98 -25.53
N SER A 416 7.34 7.70 -24.44
CA SER A 416 7.21 9.17 -24.44
C SER A 416 8.48 9.87 -24.90
N ALA A 417 9.66 9.41 -24.46
CA ALA A 417 10.95 9.96 -24.86
C ALA A 417 11.29 9.72 -26.34
N LYS A 418 10.77 8.65 -26.95
CA LYS A 418 10.88 8.41 -28.40
C LYS A 418 9.95 9.33 -29.19
N LYS A 419 8.76 9.62 -28.65
CA LYS A 419 7.73 10.43 -29.32
C LYS A 419 7.98 11.94 -29.20
N TYR A 420 8.43 12.40 -28.04
CA TYR A 420 8.57 13.82 -27.73
C TYR A 420 10.03 14.16 -27.39
N PRO A 421 10.75 14.88 -28.28
CA PRO A 421 12.16 15.20 -28.08
C PRO A 421 12.47 15.94 -26.77
N LEU A 422 11.55 16.81 -26.33
CA LEU A 422 11.68 17.60 -25.10
C LEU A 422 11.50 16.77 -23.83
N TYR A 423 10.94 15.56 -23.92
CA TYR A 423 10.67 14.74 -22.74
C TYR A 423 11.96 14.38 -22.00
N LYS A 424 13.07 14.12 -22.71
CA LYS A 424 14.37 13.85 -22.07
C LYS A 424 14.88 15.01 -21.19
N GLN A 425 14.59 16.25 -21.59
CA GLN A 425 14.95 17.42 -20.78
C GLN A 425 14.06 17.50 -19.53
N TYR A 426 12.78 17.21 -19.70
CA TYR A 426 11.84 17.08 -18.58
C TYR A 426 12.26 16.00 -17.58
N GLN A 427 12.73 14.83 -18.04
CA GLN A 427 13.27 13.78 -17.17
C GLN A 427 14.48 14.23 -16.35
N LYS A 428 15.35 15.07 -16.92
CA LYS A 428 16.50 15.65 -16.20
C LYS A 428 16.07 16.61 -15.11
N ARG A 429 15.04 17.44 -15.38
CA ARG A 429 14.62 18.52 -14.49
C ARG A 429 13.66 18.09 -13.38
N VAL A 430 12.74 17.17 -13.68
CA VAL A 430 11.61 16.83 -12.81
C VAL A 430 11.74 15.40 -12.27
N ALA A 431 11.41 15.20 -11.00
CA ALA A 431 11.42 13.89 -10.34
C ALA A 431 10.42 12.93 -10.98
N LYS A 432 10.65 11.62 -10.89
CA LYS A 432 9.70 10.63 -11.44
C LYS A 432 8.40 10.58 -10.62
N PHE A 433 8.55 10.37 -9.31
CA PHE A 433 7.46 10.20 -8.35
C PHE A 433 7.59 11.17 -7.16
N TRP A 434 8.76 11.17 -6.48
CA TRP A 434 9.00 11.97 -5.27
C TRP A 434 9.21 13.45 -5.57
N ALA A 435 8.18 14.27 -5.36
CA ALA A 435 8.19 15.71 -5.65
C ALA A 435 9.37 16.48 -5.03
N PRO A 436 9.81 16.20 -3.78
CA PRO A 436 10.97 16.88 -3.19
C PRO A 436 12.31 16.61 -3.91
N LEU A 437 12.43 15.59 -4.77
CA LEU A 437 13.64 15.42 -5.59
C LEU A 437 13.73 16.46 -6.72
N THR A 438 12.64 17.12 -7.09
CA THR A 438 12.61 18.12 -8.18
C THR A 438 13.45 19.37 -7.87
N PRO A 439 13.34 20.01 -6.69
CA PRO A 439 14.26 21.11 -6.35
C PRO A 439 15.72 20.64 -6.28
N LEU A 440 16.00 19.44 -5.77
CA LEU A 440 17.36 18.88 -5.72
C LEU A 440 17.96 18.67 -7.13
N LYS A 441 17.16 18.16 -8.08
CA LYS A 441 17.54 18.09 -9.50
C LYS A 441 17.80 19.48 -10.09
N GLY A 442 16.99 20.46 -9.72
CA GLY A 442 17.19 21.85 -10.11
C GLY A 442 18.54 22.39 -9.61
N LEU A 443 18.85 22.18 -8.33
CA LEU A 443 20.13 22.56 -7.73
C LEU A 443 21.30 21.87 -8.43
N TYR A 444 21.22 20.56 -8.65
CA TYR A 444 22.24 19.80 -9.37
C TYR A 444 22.50 20.36 -10.78
N LEU A 445 21.46 20.73 -11.53
CA LEU A 445 21.60 21.33 -12.87
C LEU A 445 22.20 22.74 -12.84
N THR A 446 21.96 23.51 -11.77
CA THR A 446 22.62 24.81 -11.56
C THR A 446 24.11 24.62 -11.30
N LEU A 447 24.46 23.70 -10.40
CA LEU A 447 25.86 23.40 -10.03
C LEU A 447 26.64 22.75 -11.18
N SER A 448 25.99 21.92 -12.00
CA SER A 448 26.60 21.21 -13.13
C SER A 448 26.69 22.09 -14.40
N GLY A 449 27.24 23.30 -14.25
CA GLY A 449 27.52 24.22 -15.35
C GLY A 449 26.37 25.13 -15.78
N GLY A 450 25.52 25.59 -14.86
CA GLY A 450 24.50 26.61 -15.13
C GLY A 450 23.39 26.20 -16.11
N ARG A 451 23.20 24.89 -16.31
CA ARG A 451 22.32 24.34 -17.37
C ARG A 451 20.83 24.41 -17.02
N LYS A 452 20.48 24.69 -15.77
CA LYS A 452 19.09 24.76 -15.29
C LYS A 452 18.23 25.67 -16.18
N ASN A 453 18.67 26.93 -16.39
CA ASN A 453 17.90 27.90 -17.16
C ASN A 453 17.69 27.46 -18.61
N ARG A 454 18.69 26.82 -19.23
CA ARG A 454 18.56 26.26 -20.59
C ARG A 454 17.52 25.13 -20.64
N VAL A 455 17.59 24.20 -19.69
CA VAL A 455 16.63 23.08 -19.61
C VAL A 455 15.22 23.59 -19.35
N GLU A 456 15.04 24.56 -18.46
CA GLU A 456 13.73 25.14 -18.15
C GLU A 456 13.16 25.92 -19.35
N ARG A 457 13.97 26.70 -20.06
CA ARG A 457 13.53 27.37 -21.30
C ARG A 457 13.11 26.38 -22.39
N GLN A 458 13.77 25.24 -22.51
CA GLN A 458 13.38 24.22 -23.48
C GLN A 458 12.03 23.55 -23.14
N ILE A 459 11.70 23.41 -21.85
CA ILE A 459 10.46 22.74 -21.41
C ILE A 459 9.26 23.72 -21.37
N TRP A 460 9.46 24.93 -20.83
CA TRP A 460 8.40 25.91 -20.58
C TRP A 460 8.48 27.17 -21.45
N GLY A 461 9.63 27.45 -22.07
CA GLY A 461 9.86 28.65 -22.89
C GLY A 461 9.44 28.54 -24.36
N GLY A 462 9.17 27.32 -24.86
CA GLY A 462 8.56 27.10 -26.18
C GLY A 462 9.52 27.05 -27.38
N GLY A 463 10.68 26.40 -27.26
CA GLY A 463 11.57 26.19 -28.41
C GLY A 463 12.50 24.99 -28.28
N LEU A 464 12.46 24.10 -29.28
CA LEU A 464 13.63 23.28 -29.62
C LEU A 464 14.63 24.20 -30.33
N ASP A 465 15.85 24.31 -29.81
CA ASP A 465 16.97 24.81 -30.60
C ASP A 465 17.13 23.87 -31.82
N GLY A 466 16.48 24.19 -32.94
CA GLY A 466 16.54 23.44 -34.20
C GLY A 466 15.38 22.46 -34.46
N GLY A 467 14.31 22.96 -35.09
CA GLY A 467 13.63 22.36 -36.26
C GLY A 467 13.15 20.90 -36.29
N ARG A 468 13.25 20.10 -35.22
CA ARG A 468 12.77 18.71 -35.24
C ARG A 468 11.25 18.66 -35.06
N LYS A 469 10.54 18.58 -36.19
CA LYS A 469 9.10 18.32 -36.25
C LYS A 469 8.74 17.04 -35.50
N ILE A 470 7.57 17.06 -34.84
CA ILE A 470 6.96 15.90 -34.17
C ILE A 470 6.70 14.82 -35.22
N LYS A 471 7.18 13.59 -34.98
CA LYS A 471 6.73 12.43 -35.76
C LYS A 471 5.26 12.18 -35.42
N GLN A 472 4.36 12.53 -36.35
CA GLN A 472 3.01 11.97 -36.36
C GLN A 472 3.13 10.47 -36.64
N ILE A 473 2.44 9.65 -35.84
CA ILE A 473 2.18 8.23 -36.10
C ILE A 473 0.68 8.16 -36.35
#